data_AF-V9W5N3-F1
#
_entry.id   AF-V9W5N3-F1
#
_cell.length_a   1.000
_cell.length_b   1.000
_cell.length_c   1.000
_cell.angle_alpha   90.00
_cell.angle_beta   90.00
_cell.angle_gamma   90.00
#
_symmetry.space_group_name_H-M   'P 1'
#
loop_
_entity.id
_entity.type
_entity.pdbx_description
1 polymer ?
#
loop_
_entity_poly.entity_id
_entity_poly.type
_entity_poly.pdbx_seq_one_letter_code
_entity_poly.pdbx_strand_id
1 'polypeptide(L)'
;MLNDLFEDFYMKLTMSFYKNASQNQTVDIENISAVEMSCLEVVYFLKNPTYSELAEFLNISQPNATYRINKLIKKGYLEKFNDKKDKRVYYDQVQICV
;
A
#
# COMPACT_ATOMS: atom_id res chain seq x y z
N MET A 1 4.40 -27.11 15.21
CA MET A 1 2.93 -27.14 15.25
C MET A 1 2.29 -25.80 14.95
N LEU A 2 2.55 -24.71 15.71
CA LEU A 2 1.99 -23.39 15.37
C LEU A 2 2.68 -22.76 14.14
N ASN A 3 4.01 -22.86 14.06
CA ASN A 3 4.78 -22.35 12.94
C ASN A 3 4.43 -23.08 11.63
N ASP A 4 4.35 -24.42 11.66
CA ASP A 4 3.97 -25.22 10.49
C ASP A 4 2.55 -24.88 9.98
N LEU A 5 1.63 -24.55 10.89
CA LEU A 5 0.27 -24.10 10.54
C LEU A 5 0.30 -22.70 9.90
N PHE A 6 1.11 -21.78 10.45
CA PHE A 6 1.31 -20.46 9.86
C PHE A 6 1.97 -20.54 8.48
N GLU A 7 2.94 -21.43 8.31
CA GLU A 7 3.64 -21.65 7.04
C GLU A 7 2.71 -22.26 5.98
N ASP A 8 1.91 -23.26 6.35
CA ASP A 8 0.89 -23.85 5.45
C ASP A 8 -0.18 -22.84 5.08
N PHE A 9 -0.67 -22.04 6.04
CA PHE A 9 -1.63 -20.98 5.78
C PHE A 9 -1.06 -19.89 4.88
N TYR A 10 0.17 -19.43 5.16
CA TYR A 10 0.88 -18.46 4.34
C TYR A 10 1.05 -18.98 2.91
N MET A 11 1.47 -20.24 2.74
CA MET A 11 1.62 -20.85 1.41
C MET A 11 0.32 -20.97 0.64
N LYS A 12 -0.77 -21.36 1.30
CA LYS A 12 -2.09 -21.39 0.65
C LYS A 12 -2.54 -20.00 0.22
N LEU A 13 -2.29 -18.99 1.04
CA LEU A 13 -2.67 -17.60 0.76
C LEU A 13 -1.84 -17.04 -0.41
N THR A 14 -0.53 -17.25 -0.41
CA THR A 14 0.39 -16.86 -1.51
C THR A 14 0.03 -17.57 -2.82
N MET A 15 -0.23 -18.89 -2.80
CA MET A 15 -0.62 -19.64 -3.99
C MET A 15 -1.97 -19.20 -4.55
N SER A 16 -2.93 -18.92 -3.67
CA SER A 16 -4.24 -18.36 -4.06
C SER A 16 -4.07 -17.00 -4.72
N PHE A 17 -3.22 -16.13 -4.17
CA PHE A 17 -2.89 -14.84 -4.76
C PHE A 17 -2.32 -14.99 -6.18
N TYR A 18 -1.30 -15.82 -6.39
CA TYR A 18 -0.70 -16.03 -7.72
C TYR A 18 -1.65 -16.69 -8.72
N LYS A 19 -2.53 -17.60 -8.26
CA LYS A 19 -3.56 -18.20 -9.11
C LYS A 19 -4.57 -17.14 -9.59
N ASN A 20 -5.01 -16.25 -8.71
CA ASN A 20 -5.96 -15.20 -9.08
C ASN A 20 -5.28 -14.10 -9.92
N ALA A 21 -4.03 -13.74 -9.61
CA ALA A 21 -3.24 -12.80 -10.39
C ALA A 21 -2.98 -13.26 -11.83
N SER A 22 -2.85 -14.58 -12.06
CA SER A 22 -2.65 -15.13 -13.41
C SER A 22 -3.94 -15.30 -14.22
N GLN A 23 -5.11 -15.30 -13.58
CA GLN A 23 -6.42 -15.45 -14.23
C GLN A 23 -7.08 -14.12 -14.60
N ASN A 24 -6.75 -13.04 -13.89
CA ASN A 24 -7.22 -11.72 -14.24
C ASN A 24 -6.40 -11.20 -15.43
N GLN A 25 -7.09 -10.86 -16.53
CA GLN A 25 -6.50 -10.14 -17.66
C GLN A 25 -5.67 -8.98 -17.11
N THR A 26 -4.40 -8.96 -17.49
CA THR A 26 -3.41 -7.97 -17.06
C THR A 26 -4.00 -6.57 -17.20
N VAL A 27 -4.33 -5.93 -16.09
CA VAL A 27 -4.27 -4.47 -16.04
C VAL A 27 -2.80 -4.19 -16.33
N ASP A 28 -2.52 -3.62 -17.48
CA ASP A 28 -1.15 -3.26 -17.86
C ASP A 28 -0.72 -2.11 -16.94
N ILE A 29 -0.22 -2.45 -15.76
CA ILE A 29 0.32 -1.48 -14.81
C ILE A 29 1.72 -1.13 -15.31
N GLU A 30 1.79 -0.48 -16.46
CA GLU A 30 3.06 -0.11 -17.09
C GLU A 30 3.92 0.66 -16.07
N ASN A 31 5.11 0.12 -15.79
CA ASN A 31 6.14 0.75 -14.96
C ASN A 31 5.88 0.87 -13.45
N ILE A 32 5.07 -0.01 -12.82
CA ILE A 32 5.06 -0.15 -11.34
C ILE A 32 6.07 -1.20 -10.87
N SER A 33 6.90 -0.84 -9.89
CA SER A 33 7.83 -1.77 -9.24
C SER A 33 7.15 -2.53 -8.09
N ALA A 34 7.68 -3.71 -7.72
CA ALA A 34 7.15 -4.48 -6.57
C ALA A 34 7.13 -3.66 -5.26
N VAL A 35 8.10 -2.77 -5.08
CA VAL A 35 8.19 -1.86 -3.93
C VAL A 35 7.09 -0.79 -3.95
N GLU A 36 6.71 -0.31 -5.13
CA GLU A 36 5.60 0.63 -5.29
C GLU A 36 4.26 -0.05 -5.07
N MET A 37 4.11 -1.28 -5.58
CA MET A 37 2.92 -2.09 -5.37
C MET A 37 2.70 -2.39 -3.88
N SER A 38 3.75 -2.79 -3.15
CA SER A 38 3.62 -3.04 -1.71
C SER A 38 3.26 -1.78 -0.92
N CYS A 39 3.75 -0.60 -1.32
CA CYS A 39 3.30 0.66 -0.74
C CYS A 39 1.80 0.91 -0.97
N LEU A 40 1.25 0.61 -2.16
CA LEU A 40 -0.17 0.75 -2.43
C LEU A 40 -1.02 -0.23 -1.60
N GLU A 41 -0.58 -1.47 -1.47
CA GLU A 41 -1.25 -2.47 -0.63
C GLU A 41 -1.32 -2.01 0.84
N VAL A 42 -0.23 -1.46 1.37
CA VAL A 42 -0.23 -0.92 2.74
C VAL A 42 -1.19 0.26 2.90
N VAL A 43 -1.24 1.17 1.93
CA VAL A 43 -2.24 2.27 1.93
C VAL A 43 -3.66 1.71 1.94
N TYR A 44 -3.94 0.68 1.14
CA TYR A 44 -5.23 0.00 1.11
C TYR A 44 -5.58 -0.62 2.47
N PHE A 45 -4.66 -1.37 3.07
CA PHE A 45 -4.90 -2.07 4.34
C PHE A 45 -5.05 -1.11 5.54
N LEU A 46 -4.28 -0.02 5.57
CA LEU A 46 -4.34 0.98 6.65
C LEU A 46 -5.49 1.98 6.50
N LYS A 47 -6.26 1.92 5.40
CA LYS A 47 -7.45 2.76 5.16
C LYS A 47 -7.16 4.25 5.27
N ASN A 48 -6.44 4.77 4.28
CA ASN A 48 -6.05 6.17 4.16
C ASN A 48 -5.08 6.66 5.25
N PRO A 49 -3.92 6.00 5.42
CA PRO A 49 -2.95 6.36 6.43
C PRO A 49 -2.33 7.74 6.16
N THR A 50 -1.81 8.32 7.23
CA THR A 50 -0.86 9.43 7.17
C THR A 50 0.50 8.97 6.68
N TYR A 51 1.34 9.93 6.27
CA TYR A 51 2.74 9.66 5.92
C TYR A 51 3.50 9.00 7.09
N SER A 52 3.19 9.42 8.31
CA SER A 52 3.79 8.89 9.54
C SER A 52 3.41 7.44 9.82
N GLU A 53 2.12 7.12 9.71
CA GLU A 53 1.64 5.74 9.88
C GLU A 53 2.22 4.82 8.81
N LEU A 54 2.37 5.31 7.58
CA LEU A 54 3.02 4.56 6.51
C LEU A 54 4.51 4.31 6.81
N ALA A 55 5.22 5.34 7.29
CA ALA A 55 6.64 5.22 7.65
C ALA A 55 6.87 4.23 8.79
N GLU A 56 6.02 4.29 9.82
CA GLU A 56 6.05 3.39 10.97
C GLU A 56 5.75 1.95 10.55
N PHE A 57 4.68 1.73 9.78
CA PHE A 57 4.29 0.38 9.34
C PHE A 57 5.36 -0.27 8.46
N LEU A 58 5.94 0.49 7.52
CA LEU A 58 6.99 -0.01 6.64
C LEU A 58 8.36 -0.09 7.33
N ASN A 59 8.48 0.40 8.57
CA ASN A 59 9.73 0.51 9.31
C ASN A 59 10.83 1.24 8.50
N ILE A 60 10.48 2.39 7.94
CA ILE A 60 11.38 3.26 7.16
C ILE A 60 11.37 4.69 7.71
N SER A 61 12.38 5.48 7.34
CA SER A 61 12.42 6.89 7.72
C SER A 61 11.29 7.69 7.05
N GLN A 62 10.81 8.72 7.75
CA GLN A 62 9.82 9.67 7.23
C GLN A 62 10.18 10.28 5.85
N PRO A 63 11.45 10.69 5.59
CA PRO A 63 11.85 11.14 4.26
C PRO A 63 11.72 10.06 3.18
N ASN A 64 11.99 8.79 3.49
CA ASN A 64 11.87 7.68 2.55
C ASN A 64 10.39 7.39 2.24
N ALA A 65 9.53 7.37 3.26
CA ALA A 65 8.08 7.25 3.07
C ALA A 65 7.54 8.39 2.21
N THR A 66 7.91 9.64 2.52
CA THR A 66 7.56 10.84 1.74
C THR A 66 7.98 10.71 0.28
N TYR A 67 9.21 10.26 0.02
CA TYR A 67 9.70 10.04 -1.35
C TYR A 67 8.86 9.01 -2.12
N ARG A 68 8.56 7.87 -1.50
CA ARG A 68 7.78 6.78 -2.12
C ARG A 68 6.35 7.21 -2.41
N ILE A 69 5.69 7.85 -1.44
CA ILE A 69 4.34 8.39 -1.58
C ILE A 69 4.30 9.41 -2.73
N ASN A 70 5.21 10.39 -2.75
CA ASN A 70 5.22 11.42 -3.79
C ASN A 70 5.47 10.83 -5.18
N LYS A 71 6.26 9.75 -5.29
CA LYS A 71 6.47 9.03 -6.55
C LYS A 71 5.18 8.37 -7.04
N LEU A 72 4.41 7.74 -6.14
CA LEU A 72 3.11 7.14 -6.46
C LEU A 72 2.05 8.18 -6.81
N ILE A 73 2.05 9.35 -6.14
CA ILE A 73 1.19 10.48 -6.51
C ILE A 73 1.53 10.97 -7.92
N LYS A 74 2.81 11.16 -8.24
CA LYS A 74 3.24 11.57 -9.59
C LYS A 74 2.82 10.58 -10.68
N LYS A 75 2.75 9.29 -10.34
CA LYS A 75 2.29 8.23 -11.25
C LYS A 75 0.76 8.11 -11.31
N GLY A 76 0.02 8.87 -10.50
CA GLY A 76 -1.44 8.88 -10.48
C GLY A 76 -2.08 7.76 -9.65
N TYR A 77 -1.30 6.99 -8.88
CA TYR A 77 -1.85 5.89 -8.06
C TYR A 77 -2.37 6.33 -6.69
N LEU A 78 -1.83 7.44 -6.17
CA LEU A 78 -2.24 8.01 -4.89
C LEU A 78 -2.64 9.47 -5.05
N GLU A 79 -3.51 9.93 -4.17
CA GLU A 79 -3.79 11.35 -3.99
C GLU A 79 -3.74 11.73 -2.50
N LYS A 80 -3.44 12.99 -2.24
CA LYS A 80 -3.54 13.53 -0.88
C LYS A 80 -5.00 13.67 -0.50
N PHE A 81 -5.34 13.14 0.66
CA PHE A 81 -6.67 13.23 1.24
C PHE A 81 -6.62 14.09 2.50
N ASN A 82 -7.56 15.03 2.63
CA ASN A 82 -7.76 15.80 3.86
C ASN A 82 -9.17 15.51 4.36
N ASP A 83 -9.29 14.86 5.52
CA ASP A 83 -10.59 14.68 6.16
C ASP A 83 -11.13 16.05 6.60
N LYS A 84 -12.29 16.43 6.07
CA LYS A 84 -12.95 17.71 6.36
C LYS A 84 -13.54 17.79 7.77
N LYS A 85 -13.54 16.69 8.53
CA LYS A 85 -14.12 16.62 9.89
C LYS A 85 -13.30 17.35 10.95
N ASP A 86 -11.99 17.48 10.78
CA ASP A 86 -11.15 18.27 11.68
C ASP A 86 -10.31 19.30 10.93
N LYS A 87 -10.78 20.55 10.91
CA LYS A 87 -10.11 21.67 10.23
C LYS A 87 -8.85 22.16 10.97
N ARG A 88 -8.51 21.57 12.12
CA ARG A 88 -7.35 21.98 12.95
C ARG A 88 -6.18 21.02 12.84
N VAL A 89 -6.36 19.84 12.23
CA VAL A 89 -5.30 18.85 12.10
C VAL A 89 -5.15 18.44 10.64
N TYR A 90 -4.11 18.96 10.00
CA TYR A 90 -3.67 18.53 8.68
C TYR A 90 -2.99 17.17 8.84
N TYR A 91 -3.77 16.11 8.84
CA TYR A 91 -3.23 14.79 8.60
C TYR A 91 -2.96 14.71 7.09
N ASP A 92 -1.69 14.80 6.68
CA ASP A 92 -1.27 14.45 5.32
C ASP A 92 -1.60 12.96 5.12
N GLN A 93 -2.85 12.63 4.81
CA GLN A 93 -3.30 11.28 4.50
C GLN A 93 -3.19 11.03 3.01
N VAL A 94 -3.10 9.76 2.64
CA VAL A 94 -3.09 9.35 1.23
C VAL A 94 -4.10 8.26 0.98
N GLN A 95 -4.80 8.37 -0.15
CA GLN A 95 -5.75 7.36 -0.61
C GLN A 95 -5.42 6.91 -2.03
N ILE A 96 -5.87 5.70 -2.37
CA ILE A 96 -5.74 5.15 -3.72
C ILE A 96 -6.70 5.88 -4.66
N CYS A 97 -6.21 6.30 -5.82
CA CYS A 97 -7.06 6.82 -6.90
C CYS A 97 -7.91 5.66 -7.45
N VAL A 98 -9.24 5.79 -7.39
CA VAL A 98 -10.20 4.81 -7.92
C VAL A 98 -10.71 5.24 -9.30
#